data_AF-A0A925BAH2-F1
#
_entry.id   AF-A0A925BAH2-F1
#
_cell.length_a   1.000
_cell.length_b   1.000
_cell.length_c   1.000
_cell.angle_alpha   90.00
_cell.angle_beta   90.00
_cell.angle_gamma   90.00
#
_symmetry.space_group_name_H-M   'P 1'
#
loop_
_entity.id
_entity.type
_entity.pdbx_description
1 polymer ?
#
loop_
_entity_poly.entity_id
_entity_poly.type
_entity_poly.pdbx_seq_one_letter_code
_entity_poly.pdbx_strand_id
1 'polypeptide(L)'
;MTDYIAQKSKTAGATEKPATLARTENTTGATEYAHVFVTVHKVELVSADDQAFPVWANDAGRVVDLATLRDATGERLALLGGIPAPGVTGKKTYKRARITLGNSITFLKRGETSGKPTPIDDAVGRDDEGRRVLTVLIDRPRDLGNGKEDLILAFDRSAFVFADGRVTPSVREARGGISTDPARQESAMFVGTVSEATAGGDGPERVFALTPDAGARGENFLVWLRSSAPFYRADGKPSPALTDGARVAVRGRLQPSTKRILAESVAVLAEGEKPGDIASVTGTASNANSEGGTFTVAVKDTLRVDPAYAEITVTLGEGAVLRSVSGLPVTRDEFFTALKKAGAGEYAEAEGEYEPTTGVLTASRVRLAGTQDDKTPRETSLTALAKTVTEKSLTVTAPLVEWDGIVPPAAGKAWTVNTSVATICRDKDGKSITLADLMTAAKDPDNYAVHVVGTYSGGAISATRLELRPAPEKEVVAKKTVRGGKDSAKSDADMVKGGDGVKGSGGVETSEGKTDAKEAPKPEPSEAP
;
A
#
# COMPACT_ATOMS: atom_id res chain seq x y z
N MET A 1 -35.87 16.29 -15.90
CA MET A 1 -35.78 17.75 -16.10
C MET A 1 -34.31 18.10 -16.00
N THR A 2 -33.74 18.52 -17.14
CA THR A 2 -32.55 19.41 -17.30
C THR A 2 -31.20 18.88 -16.76
N ASP A 3 -30.34 18.26 -17.56
CA ASP A 3 -29.35 18.80 -18.54
C ASP A 3 -28.05 19.42 -17.96
N TYR A 4 -26.92 18.96 -18.52
CA TYR A 4 -25.58 19.57 -18.66
C TYR A 4 -24.71 19.73 -17.38
N ILE A 5 -23.39 19.44 -17.36
CA ILE A 5 -22.32 19.73 -18.33
C ILE A 5 -21.33 18.56 -18.49
N ALA A 6 -21.03 18.26 -19.76
CA ALA A 6 -19.98 17.38 -20.23
C ALA A 6 -18.58 18.01 -20.14
N GLN A 7 -17.54 17.19 -19.98
CA GLN A 7 -16.28 17.46 -20.66
C GLN A 7 -15.77 16.21 -21.36
N LYS A 8 -15.75 16.30 -22.69
CA LYS A 8 -15.19 15.32 -23.63
C LYS A 8 -13.67 15.22 -23.39
N SER A 9 -13.19 14.02 -23.09
CA SER A 9 -11.94 13.53 -23.67
C SER A 9 -12.29 12.32 -24.53
N LYS A 10 -12.25 12.52 -25.84
CA LYS A 10 -12.45 11.49 -26.85
C LYS A 10 -11.06 11.01 -27.27
N THR A 11 -10.52 10.05 -26.54
CA THR A 11 -9.46 9.16 -27.02
C THR A 11 -9.80 7.78 -26.50
N ALA A 12 -10.10 6.85 -27.40
CA ALA A 12 -10.35 5.46 -27.07
C ALA A 12 -9.03 4.84 -26.57
N GLY A 13 -8.85 4.75 -25.25
CA GLY A 13 -7.76 4.04 -24.62
C GLY A 13 -8.00 2.54 -24.66
N ALA A 14 -7.11 1.79 -25.30
CA ALA A 14 -7.07 0.34 -25.21
C ALA A 14 -6.84 -0.07 -23.75
N THR A 15 -7.69 -0.95 -23.23
CA THR A 15 -7.60 -1.40 -21.84
C THR A 15 -6.64 -2.57 -21.75
N GLU A 16 -5.41 -2.33 -21.35
CA GLU A 16 -4.36 -3.35 -21.20
C GLU A 16 -4.59 -4.23 -19.94
N LYS A 17 -3.98 -5.42 -19.86
CA LYS A 17 -4.35 -6.50 -18.90
C LYS A 17 -3.14 -6.98 -18.08
N PRO A 18 -3.30 -7.23 -16.76
CA PRO A 18 -2.20 -7.67 -15.88
C PRO A 18 -1.90 -9.18 -15.97
N ALA A 19 -0.66 -9.58 -15.63
CA ALA A 19 -0.22 -10.97 -15.57
C ALA A 19 -0.64 -11.65 -14.24
N THR A 20 -1.13 -12.90 -14.29
CA THR A 20 -1.69 -13.62 -13.12
C THR A 20 -1.19 -15.08 -13.03
N LEU A 21 -1.01 -15.60 -11.81
CA LEU A 21 -0.64 -17.01 -11.55
C LEU A 21 -1.81 -17.85 -11.01
N ALA A 22 -1.96 -19.12 -11.45
CA ALA A 22 -2.99 -20.08 -10.97
C ALA A 22 -2.42 -21.46 -10.56
N ARG A 23 -3.25 -22.42 -10.14
CA ARG A 23 -2.85 -23.82 -9.86
C ARG A 23 -3.92 -24.81 -10.31
N THR A 24 -3.53 -25.92 -10.93
CA THR A 24 -4.44 -26.98 -11.38
C THR A 24 -3.86 -28.37 -11.02
N GLU A 25 -4.62 -29.29 -10.38
CA GLU A 25 -4.14 -30.65 -10.05
C GLU A 25 -5.23 -31.72 -9.84
N ASN A 26 -4.80 -32.98 -10.06
CA ASN A 26 -5.36 -34.27 -9.61
C ASN A 26 -4.70 -34.68 -8.25
N THR A 27 -5.43 -35.37 -7.37
CA THR A 27 -5.43 -35.15 -5.90
C THR A 27 -4.37 -35.82 -5.00
N THR A 28 -3.38 -36.57 -5.47
CA THR A 28 -2.58 -37.43 -4.56
C THR A 28 -1.30 -36.82 -3.94
N GLY A 29 -0.70 -35.77 -4.52
CA GLY A 29 0.49 -35.09 -3.96
C GLY A 29 0.21 -33.70 -3.35
N ALA A 30 -0.96 -33.13 -3.63
CA ALA A 30 -1.36 -31.77 -3.29
C ALA A 30 -1.44 -31.47 -1.79
N THR A 31 -1.64 -32.49 -0.95
CA THR A 31 -2.09 -32.37 0.45
C THR A 31 -0.98 -32.50 1.49
N GLU A 32 0.19 -33.02 1.10
CA GLU A 32 1.31 -33.28 2.02
C GLU A 32 1.90 -31.98 2.60
N TYR A 33 2.03 -30.96 1.77
CA TYR A 33 2.65 -29.69 2.15
C TYR A 33 1.59 -28.68 2.61
N ALA A 34 1.83 -28.09 3.78
CA ALA A 34 1.04 -26.96 4.28
C ALA A 34 1.36 -25.69 3.47
N HIS A 35 2.63 -25.50 3.12
CA HIS A 35 3.09 -24.36 2.32
C HIS A 35 4.12 -24.80 1.27
N VAL A 36 4.12 -24.12 0.12
CA VAL A 36 5.11 -24.30 -0.95
C VAL A 36 5.51 -22.92 -1.44
N PHE A 37 6.58 -22.36 -0.87
CA PHE A 37 7.03 -21.02 -1.17
C PHE A 37 7.96 -21.00 -2.38
N VAL A 38 7.63 -20.17 -3.36
CA VAL A 38 8.46 -19.90 -4.53
C VAL A 38 8.78 -18.41 -4.63
N THR A 39 10.05 -18.08 -4.80
CA THR A 39 10.48 -16.71 -5.09
C THR A 39 10.46 -16.48 -6.60
N VAL A 40 9.61 -15.59 -7.08
CA VAL A 40 9.56 -15.17 -8.49
C VAL A 40 10.32 -13.85 -8.61
N HIS A 41 11.27 -13.75 -9.54
CA HIS A 41 12.02 -12.50 -9.80
C HIS A 41 11.55 -11.79 -11.06
N LYS A 42 11.13 -12.53 -12.08
CA LYS A 42 10.80 -11.92 -13.37
C LYS A 42 9.80 -12.78 -14.13
N VAL A 43 8.90 -12.12 -14.85
CA VAL A 43 8.02 -12.74 -15.84
C VAL A 43 8.19 -11.99 -17.16
N GLU A 44 8.47 -12.73 -18.23
CA GLU A 44 8.65 -12.21 -19.58
C GLU A 44 7.69 -12.91 -20.54
N LEU A 45 7.19 -12.17 -21.53
CA LEU A 45 6.53 -12.73 -22.71
C LEU A 45 7.53 -12.79 -23.85
N VAL A 46 7.55 -13.91 -24.57
CA VAL A 46 8.45 -14.12 -25.71
C VAL A 46 7.62 -14.14 -26.99
N SER A 47 7.91 -13.19 -27.87
CA SER A 47 7.20 -13.00 -29.13
C SER A 47 7.55 -14.06 -30.17
N ALA A 48 6.83 -14.07 -31.29
CA ALA A 48 7.04 -15.00 -32.39
C ALA A 48 8.47 -14.92 -32.98
N ASP A 49 9.06 -13.72 -33.00
CA ASP A 49 10.45 -13.40 -33.39
C ASP A 49 11.48 -13.59 -32.26
N ASP A 50 11.10 -14.27 -31.17
CA ASP A 50 11.96 -14.63 -30.05
C ASP A 50 12.54 -13.46 -29.24
N GLN A 51 11.94 -12.28 -29.35
CA GLN A 51 12.22 -11.17 -28.45
C GLN A 51 11.49 -11.37 -27.11
N ALA A 52 12.21 -11.16 -26.00
CA ALA A 52 11.66 -11.25 -24.65
C ALA A 52 11.26 -9.86 -24.13
N PHE A 53 10.05 -9.76 -23.58
CA PHE A 53 9.48 -8.54 -23.04
C PHE A 53 9.13 -8.75 -21.56
N PRO A 54 9.81 -8.08 -20.61
CA PRO A 54 9.47 -8.18 -19.21
C PRO A 54 8.09 -7.56 -18.96
N VAL A 55 7.14 -8.36 -18.47
CA VAL A 55 5.84 -7.89 -17.98
C VAL A 55 5.88 -7.60 -16.48
N TRP A 56 6.84 -8.19 -15.77
CA TRP A 56 7.08 -7.97 -14.35
C TRP A 56 8.52 -8.35 -14.00
N ALA A 57 9.19 -7.62 -13.11
CA ALA A 57 10.56 -7.93 -12.71
C ALA A 57 10.92 -7.28 -11.36
N ASN A 58 11.05 -8.03 -10.28
CA ASN A 58 11.55 -7.54 -8.99
C ASN A 58 12.89 -8.19 -8.64
N ASP A 59 13.94 -7.37 -8.48
CA ASP A 59 15.28 -7.86 -8.15
C ASP A 59 15.33 -8.58 -6.81
N ALA A 60 14.62 -8.05 -5.80
CA ALA A 60 14.47 -8.71 -4.49
C ALA A 60 13.61 -9.99 -4.56
N GLY A 61 12.91 -10.21 -5.68
CA GLY A 61 11.94 -11.27 -5.84
C GLY A 61 10.66 -11.03 -5.06
N ARG A 62 9.65 -11.85 -5.35
CA ARG A 62 8.40 -11.93 -4.61
C ARG A 62 8.15 -13.37 -4.25
N VAL A 63 8.00 -13.63 -2.96
CA VAL A 63 7.63 -14.95 -2.46
C VAL A 63 6.12 -15.14 -2.65
N VAL A 64 5.75 -16.29 -3.20
CA VAL A 64 4.36 -16.71 -3.40
C VAL A 64 4.20 -18.08 -2.78
N ASP A 65 3.20 -18.25 -1.92
CA ASP A 65 2.81 -19.57 -1.44
C ASP A 65 1.88 -20.25 -2.44
N LEU A 66 2.39 -21.25 -3.15
CA LEU A 66 1.61 -22.01 -4.13
C LEU A 66 0.54 -22.91 -3.47
N ALA A 67 0.59 -23.11 -2.15
CA ALA A 67 -0.44 -23.83 -1.42
C ALA A 67 -1.73 -23.04 -1.23
N THR A 68 -1.65 -21.71 -1.11
CA THR A 68 -2.82 -20.84 -0.94
C THR A 68 -3.53 -20.54 -2.25
N LEU A 69 -2.90 -20.78 -3.41
CA LEU A 69 -3.50 -20.53 -4.74
C LEU A 69 -4.56 -21.56 -5.16
N ARG A 70 -5.09 -22.34 -4.20
CA ARG A 70 -6.22 -23.25 -4.39
C ARG A 70 -6.90 -23.53 -3.06
N ASP A 71 -8.22 -23.65 -3.07
CA ASP A 71 -9.02 -24.10 -1.94
C ASP A 71 -10.08 -25.12 -2.39
N ALA A 72 -10.99 -25.50 -1.49
CA ALA A 72 -12.06 -26.46 -1.78
C ALA A 72 -13.02 -26.00 -2.88
N THR A 73 -13.04 -24.70 -3.21
CA THR A 73 -13.93 -24.13 -4.23
C THR A 73 -13.23 -23.86 -5.58
N GLY A 74 -11.92 -24.11 -5.68
CA GLY A 74 -11.20 -24.13 -6.96
C GLY A 74 -9.84 -23.43 -6.93
N GLU A 75 -9.43 -22.85 -8.07
CA GLU A 75 -8.18 -22.11 -8.24
C GLU A 75 -8.29 -20.68 -7.68
N ARG A 76 -7.22 -20.17 -7.11
CA ARG A 76 -7.07 -18.78 -6.64
C ARG A 76 -5.89 -18.14 -7.35
N LEU A 77 -5.89 -16.82 -7.43
CA LEU A 77 -5.05 -16.06 -8.33
C LEU A 77 -4.22 -15.03 -7.58
N ALA A 78 -2.90 -15.11 -7.71
CA ALA A 78 -1.98 -14.09 -7.21
C ALA A 78 -1.62 -13.10 -8.32
N LEU A 79 -1.80 -11.82 -8.04
CA LEU A 79 -1.37 -10.72 -8.90
C LEU A 79 0.07 -10.36 -8.56
N LEU A 80 1.00 -10.48 -9.53
CA LEU A 80 2.41 -10.16 -9.32
C LEU A 80 2.73 -8.67 -9.47
N GLY A 81 2.12 -7.98 -10.44
CA GLY A 81 2.45 -6.61 -10.79
C GLY A 81 1.40 -5.90 -11.65
N GLY A 82 1.72 -4.66 -12.03
CA GLY A 82 0.87 -3.76 -12.80
C GLY A 82 0.60 -4.18 -14.23
N ILE A 83 -0.14 -3.34 -14.94
CA ILE A 83 -0.36 -3.48 -16.37
C ILE A 83 0.99 -3.28 -17.08
N PRO A 84 1.43 -4.16 -18.00
CA PRO A 84 2.70 -3.99 -18.69
C PRO A 84 2.78 -2.64 -19.43
N ALA A 85 3.98 -2.08 -19.62
CA ALA A 85 4.12 -0.83 -20.36
C ALA A 85 3.68 -0.97 -21.84
N PRO A 86 3.22 0.10 -22.52
CA PRO A 86 2.72 0.08 -23.90
C PRO A 86 3.67 -0.54 -24.94
N GLY A 87 4.98 -0.56 -24.66
CA GLY A 87 5.99 -1.21 -25.51
C GLY A 87 5.92 -2.74 -25.51
N VAL A 88 5.28 -3.34 -24.50
CA VAL A 88 4.99 -4.77 -24.38
C VAL A 88 3.64 -5.12 -25.01
N THR A 89 2.77 -4.15 -25.27
CA THR A 89 1.38 -4.35 -25.76
C THR A 89 1.15 -3.82 -27.18
N GLY A 90 2.20 -3.38 -27.89
CA GLY A 90 2.14 -3.32 -29.36
C GLY A 90 1.61 -4.64 -29.90
N LYS A 91 0.88 -4.64 -31.04
CA LYS A 91 0.25 -5.82 -31.67
C LYS A 91 1.29 -6.91 -32.00
N LYS A 92 1.74 -7.63 -30.98
CA LYS A 92 2.77 -8.67 -31.01
C LYS A 92 2.12 -9.96 -30.61
N THR A 93 2.43 -11.00 -31.35
CA THR A 93 1.98 -12.34 -31.05
C THR A 93 3.03 -13.05 -30.20
N TYR A 94 2.62 -13.52 -29.03
CA TYR A 94 3.44 -14.22 -28.05
C TYR A 94 3.25 -15.73 -28.15
N LYS A 95 4.36 -16.48 -28.17
CA LYS A 95 4.35 -17.96 -28.26
C LYS A 95 4.79 -18.64 -26.96
N ARG A 96 5.49 -17.93 -26.07
CA ARG A 96 6.03 -18.47 -24.83
C ARG A 96 6.02 -17.41 -23.73
N ALA A 97 6.05 -17.86 -22.48
CA ALA A 97 6.40 -17.03 -21.33
C ALA A 97 7.67 -17.57 -20.68
N ARG A 98 8.44 -16.70 -20.05
CA ARG A 98 9.57 -17.07 -19.18
C ARG A 98 9.30 -16.60 -17.76
N ILE A 99 9.59 -17.45 -16.79
CA ILE A 99 9.47 -17.14 -15.38
C ILE A 99 10.84 -17.36 -14.75
N THR A 100 11.46 -16.29 -14.28
CA THR A 100 12.68 -16.37 -13.48
C THR A 100 12.32 -16.59 -12.02
N LEU A 101 12.84 -17.67 -11.44
CA LEU A 101 12.66 -18.09 -10.06
C LEU A 101 13.96 -17.99 -9.27
N GLY A 102 13.84 -17.97 -7.94
CA GLY A 102 14.96 -18.25 -7.05
C GLY A 102 15.57 -19.64 -7.32
N ASN A 103 16.72 -19.92 -6.74
CA ASN A 103 17.45 -21.17 -6.99
C ASN A 103 16.86 -22.39 -6.26
N SER A 104 15.89 -22.20 -5.38
CA SER A 104 15.23 -23.23 -4.58
C SER A 104 13.74 -22.94 -4.42
N ILE A 105 12.99 -23.97 -4.09
CA ILE A 105 11.60 -23.90 -3.62
C ILE A 105 11.56 -24.42 -2.19
N THR A 106 10.92 -23.69 -1.28
CA THR A 106 10.81 -24.10 0.12
C THR A 106 9.53 -24.88 0.33
N PHE A 107 9.68 -26.14 0.77
CA PHE A 107 8.57 -27.04 1.04
C PHE A 107 8.39 -27.21 2.54
N LEU A 108 7.21 -26.88 3.06
CA LEU A 108 6.89 -27.06 4.46
C LEU A 108 5.82 -28.14 4.59
N LYS A 109 6.21 -29.31 5.12
CA LYS A 109 5.24 -30.40 5.29
C LYS A 109 4.25 -30.05 6.38
N ARG A 110 3.03 -30.56 6.24
CA ARG A 110 2.00 -30.36 7.26
C ARG A 110 2.45 -30.98 8.59
N GLY A 111 2.46 -30.16 9.64
CA GLY A 111 2.90 -30.54 10.98
C GLY A 111 4.39 -30.25 11.27
N GLU A 112 5.16 -29.83 10.27
CA GLU A 112 6.50 -29.29 10.48
C GLU A 112 6.42 -27.79 10.83
N THR A 113 7.41 -27.29 11.56
CA THR A 113 7.53 -25.87 11.93
C THR A 113 8.44 -25.09 10.99
N SER A 114 9.38 -25.78 10.33
CA SER A 114 10.37 -25.20 9.41
C SER A 114 10.30 -25.86 8.03
N GLY A 115 10.37 -25.05 6.99
CA GLY A 115 10.40 -25.50 5.61
C GLY A 115 11.78 -26.00 5.20
N LYS A 116 11.80 -26.95 4.28
CA LYS A 116 13.03 -27.46 3.65
C LYS A 116 13.25 -26.76 2.31
N PRO A 117 14.30 -25.92 2.17
CA PRO A 117 14.69 -25.41 0.86
C PRO A 117 15.18 -26.58 0.00
N THR A 118 14.53 -26.78 -1.14
CA THR A 118 14.87 -27.82 -2.12
C THR A 118 15.40 -27.15 -3.39
N PRO A 119 16.66 -27.39 -3.78
CA PRO A 119 17.23 -26.77 -4.96
C PRO A 119 16.45 -27.14 -6.23
N ILE A 120 16.28 -26.18 -7.13
CA ILE A 120 15.73 -26.45 -8.45
C ILE A 120 16.77 -27.20 -9.29
N ASP A 121 16.30 -28.16 -10.07
CA ASP A 121 17.10 -29.04 -10.92
C ASP A 121 18.07 -28.26 -11.83
N ASP A 122 19.28 -28.81 -12.03
CA ASP A 122 20.33 -28.17 -12.83
C ASP A 122 19.99 -28.11 -14.32
N ALA A 123 19.11 -28.99 -14.82
CA ALA A 123 18.60 -28.98 -16.18
C ALA A 123 17.67 -27.79 -16.47
N VAL A 124 17.12 -27.13 -15.44
CA VAL A 124 16.39 -25.88 -15.63
C VAL A 124 17.38 -24.77 -15.97
N GLY A 125 17.15 -24.11 -17.11
CA GLY A 125 18.01 -23.04 -17.61
C GLY A 125 18.22 -21.90 -16.61
N ARG A 126 19.24 -21.07 -16.84
CA ARG A 126 19.58 -19.94 -15.98
C ARG A 126 19.55 -18.61 -16.74
N ASP A 127 19.30 -17.51 -16.03
CA ASP A 127 19.58 -16.16 -16.53
C ASP A 127 21.04 -15.77 -16.27
N ASP A 128 21.39 -14.54 -16.64
CA ASP A 128 22.75 -14.01 -16.53
C ASP A 128 23.18 -13.83 -15.06
N GLU A 129 22.22 -13.69 -14.14
CA GLU A 129 22.46 -13.67 -12.69
C GLU A 129 22.49 -15.07 -12.06
N GLY A 130 22.39 -16.13 -12.86
CA GLY A 130 22.43 -17.51 -12.43
C GLY A 130 21.11 -18.02 -11.80
N ARG A 131 20.03 -17.24 -11.85
CA ARG A 131 18.69 -17.62 -11.36
C ARG A 131 18.00 -18.56 -12.34
N ARG A 132 17.02 -19.35 -11.89
CA ARG A 132 16.37 -20.37 -12.71
C ARG A 132 15.32 -19.79 -13.64
N VAL A 133 15.27 -20.21 -14.90
CA VAL A 133 14.30 -19.73 -15.88
C VAL A 133 13.46 -20.88 -16.41
N LEU A 134 12.17 -20.87 -16.05
CA LEU A 134 11.18 -21.76 -16.65
C LEU A 134 10.65 -21.16 -17.94
N THR A 135 10.66 -21.95 -19.02
CA THR A 135 10.02 -21.57 -20.28
C THR A 135 8.70 -22.31 -20.41
N VAL A 136 7.61 -21.55 -20.51
CA VAL A 136 6.24 -22.06 -20.64
C VAL A 136 5.79 -21.84 -22.07
N LEU A 137 5.34 -22.90 -22.74
CA LEU A 137 4.70 -22.78 -24.05
C LEU A 137 3.28 -22.25 -23.88
N ILE A 138 2.89 -21.32 -24.75
CA ILE A 138 1.49 -20.87 -24.85
C ILE A 138 0.84 -21.76 -25.92
N ASP A 139 -0.28 -22.42 -25.58
CA ASP A 139 -0.95 -23.46 -26.39
C ASP A 139 -1.22 -22.98 -27.83
N ARG A 140 -1.51 -21.69 -27.99
CA ARG A 140 -1.61 -21.01 -29.29
C ARG A 140 -0.98 -19.61 -29.19
N PRO A 141 -0.36 -19.09 -30.27
CA PRO A 141 0.16 -17.73 -30.26
C PRO A 141 -0.95 -16.71 -29.91
N ARG A 142 -0.69 -15.81 -28.95
CA ARG A 142 -1.66 -14.84 -28.41
C ARG A 142 -1.25 -13.40 -28.64
N ASP A 143 -2.22 -12.54 -28.94
CA ASP A 143 -2.04 -11.09 -28.99
C ASP A 143 -2.55 -10.51 -27.67
N LEU A 144 -1.66 -10.44 -26.69
CA LEU A 144 -1.97 -9.96 -25.34
C LEU A 144 -2.03 -8.42 -25.27
N GLY A 145 -1.61 -7.72 -26.32
CA GLY A 145 -1.63 -6.26 -26.41
C GLY A 145 -3.00 -5.67 -26.79
N ASN A 146 -3.92 -6.49 -27.30
CA ASN A 146 -5.22 -6.02 -27.79
C ASN A 146 -6.27 -5.79 -26.68
N GLY A 147 -5.95 -6.07 -25.41
CA GLY A 147 -6.86 -5.91 -24.28
C GLY A 147 -8.01 -6.91 -24.21
N LYS A 148 -8.07 -7.89 -25.13
CA LYS A 148 -9.12 -8.92 -25.21
C LYS A 148 -8.67 -10.26 -24.66
N GLU A 149 -7.42 -10.64 -24.86
CA GLU A 149 -6.89 -11.92 -24.38
C GLU A 149 -6.29 -11.79 -22.97
N ASP A 150 -6.46 -12.82 -22.14
CA ASP A 150 -5.79 -12.98 -20.85
C ASP A 150 -4.72 -14.06 -20.97
N LEU A 151 -3.67 -13.97 -20.16
CA LEU A 151 -2.72 -15.06 -19.94
C LEU A 151 -2.63 -15.35 -18.45
N ILE A 152 -2.84 -16.61 -18.10
CA ILE A 152 -2.71 -17.12 -16.73
C ILE A 152 -1.67 -18.23 -16.77
N LEU A 153 -0.61 -18.09 -15.96
CA LEU A 153 0.44 -19.08 -15.84
C LEU A 153 0.23 -19.87 -14.56
N ALA A 154 -0.06 -21.16 -14.67
CA ALA A 154 -0.38 -22.01 -13.54
C ALA A 154 0.79 -22.88 -13.11
N PHE A 155 1.19 -22.83 -11.84
CA PHE A 155 2.10 -23.82 -11.27
C PHE A 155 1.34 -25.13 -11.06
N ASP A 156 1.71 -26.16 -11.82
CA ASP A 156 1.14 -27.50 -11.70
C ASP A 156 1.98 -28.30 -10.71
N ARG A 157 1.67 -28.10 -9.43
CA ARG A 157 2.35 -28.76 -8.32
C ARG A 157 2.22 -30.30 -8.37
N SER A 158 1.25 -30.89 -9.08
CA SER A 158 1.15 -32.36 -9.24
C SER A 158 2.18 -32.90 -10.22
N ALA A 159 2.62 -32.03 -11.13
CA ALA A 159 3.64 -32.32 -12.12
C ALA A 159 5.05 -31.91 -11.66
N PHE A 160 5.23 -31.54 -10.39
CA PHE A 160 6.58 -31.33 -9.85
C PHE A 160 7.28 -32.69 -9.75
N VAL A 161 8.50 -32.76 -10.30
CA VAL A 161 9.31 -33.98 -10.25
C VAL A 161 10.39 -33.79 -9.20
N PHE A 162 10.44 -34.71 -8.23
CA PHE A 162 11.49 -34.76 -7.22
C PHE A 162 12.46 -35.89 -7.55
N ALA A 163 13.72 -35.55 -7.82
CA ALA A 163 14.78 -36.50 -8.13
C ALA A 163 16.10 -36.01 -7.54
N ASP A 164 16.92 -36.90 -7.01
CA ASP A 164 18.27 -36.60 -6.48
C ASP A 164 18.32 -35.40 -5.51
N GLY A 165 17.30 -35.26 -4.67
CA GLY A 165 17.18 -34.17 -3.70
C GLY A 165 16.85 -32.80 -4.29
N ARG A 166 16.46 -32.75 -5.56
CA ARG A 166 16.10 -31.53 -6.32
C ARG A 166 14.66 -31.58 -6.78
N VAL A 167 14.16 -30.42 -7.22
CA VAL A 167 12.82 -30.28 -7.79
C VAL A 167 12.87 -29.69 -9.19
N THR A 168 12.14 -30.30 -10.12
CA THR A 168 11.81 -29.69 -11.41
C THR A 168 10.38 -29.15 -11.32
N PRO A 169 10.20 -27.84 -11.16
CA PRO A 169 8.87 -27.25 -11.11
C PRO A 169 8.21 -27.30 -12.49
N SER A 170 6.89 -27.44 -12.49
CA SER A 170 6.07 -27.44 -13.69
C SER A 170 5.16 -26.23 -13.71
N VAL A 171 5.15 -25.52 -14.84
CA VAL A 171 4.24 -24.41 -15.10
C VAL A 171 3.59 -24.61 -16.46
N ARG A 172 2.30 -24.36 -16.54
CA ARG A 172 1.52 -24.44 -17.78
C ARG A 172 0.62 -23.24 -17.95
N GLU A 173 0.12 -23.04 -19.16
CA GLU A 173 -0.99 -22.13 -19.38
C GLU A 173 -2.27 -22.70 -18.73
N ALA A 174 -2.96 -21.88 -17.94
CA ALA A 174 -4.25 -22.28 -17.38
C ALA A 174 -5.33 -22.23 -18.46
N ARG A 175 -6.20 -23.25 -18.49
CA ARG A 175 -7.34 -23.29 -19.40
C ARG A 175 -8.55 -22.65 -18.72
N GLY A 176 -8.85 -21.42 -19.12
CA GLY A 176 -9.94 -20.63 -18.56
C GLY A 176 -9.60 -19.14 -18.62
N GLY A 177 -10.62 -18.29 -18.62
CA GLY A 177 -10.41 -16.85 -18.40
C GLY A 177 -10.07 -16.58 -16.94
N ILE A 178 -9.66 -15.34 -16.64
CA ILE A 178 -9.53 -14.89 -15.24
C ILE A 178 -10.91 -15.00 -14.61
N SER A 179 -11.01 -15.69 -13.47
CA SER A 179 -12.26 -15.77 -12.71
C SER A 179 -12.77 -14.35 -12.46
N THR A 180 -14.02 -14.06 -12.83
CA THR A 180 -14.63 -12.75 -12.58
C THR A 180 -15.00 -12.54 -11.12
N ASP A 181 -14.94 -13.60 -10.30
CA ASP A 181 -15.18 -13.55 -8.86
C ASP A 181 -13.95 -12.95 -8.14
N PRO A 182 -14.07 -11.75 -7.54
CA PRO A 182 -12.98 -11.12 -6.80
C PRO A 182 -12.52 -11.93 -5.57
N ALA A 183 -13.36 -12.81 -5.02
CA ALA A 183 -12.98 -13.65 -3.88
C ALA A 183 -11.93 -14.71 -4.25
N ARG A 184 -11.78 -15.00 -5.55
CA ARG A 184 -10.75 -15.89 -6.11
C ARG A 184 -9.40 -15.18 -6.33
N GLN A 185 -9.34 -13.87 -6.11
CA GLN A 185 -8.09 -13.13 -6.16
C GLN A 185 -7.47 -13.08 -4.76
N GLU A 186 -6.18 -13.37 -4.67
CA GLU A 186 -5.43 -13.15 -3.45
C GLU A 186 -5.29 -11.67 -3.18
N SER A 187 -5.39 -11.33 -1.90
CA SER A 187 -4.98 -10.01 -1.44
C SER A 187 -3.46 -9.92 -1.55
N ALA A 188 -2.99 -8.76 -1.95
CA ALA A 188 -1.58 -8.47 -2.06
C ALA A 188 -1.32 -7.06 -1.56
N MET A 189 -0.10 -6.84 -1.07
CA MET A 189 0.39 -5.52 -0.73
C MET A 189 1.21 -4.94 -1.90
N PHE A 190 0.89 -3.70 -2.26
CA PHE A 190 1.58 -2.90 -3.25
C PHE A 190 2.05 -1.61 -2.61
N VAL A 191 3.32 -1.27 -2.78
CA VAL A 191 3.89 -0.01 -2.27
C VAL A 191 4.28 0.86 -3.45
N GLY A 192 3.89 2.12 -3.43
CA GLY A 192 4.12 3.01 -4.56
C GLY A 192 3.76 4.47 -4.33
N THR A 193 3.90 5.26 -5.38
CA THR A 193 3.59 6.69 -5.42
C THR A 193 2.22 6.93 -6.06
N VAL A 194 1.44 7.82 -5.47
CA VAL A 194 0.09 8.21 -5.91
C VAL A 194 0.19 9.25 -7.03
N SER A 195 -0.68 9.11 -8.03
CA SER A 195 -0.95 10.10 -9.07
C SER A 195 -2.44 10.10 -9.43
N GLU A 196 -2.91 11.21 -10.03
CA GLU A 196 -4.29 11.35 -10.50
C GLU A 196 -5.33 11.05 -9.39
N ALA A 197 -5.04 11.46 -8.15
CA ALA A 197 -5.95 11.23 -7.03
C ALA A 197 -7.23 12.03 -7.21
N THR A 198 -8.32 11.34 -7.53
CA THR A 198 -9.64 11.94 -7.76
C THR A 198 -10.63 11.50 -6.71
N ALA A 199 -11.53 12.41 -6.32
CA ALA A 199 -12.73 12.03 -5.58
C ALA A 199 -13.62 11.19 -6.50
N GLY A 200 -13.93 9.97 -6.08
CA GLY A 200 -14.80 9.03 -6.80
C GLY A 200 -16.26 9.46 -6.70
N GLY A 201 -16.67 10.42 -7.53
CA GLY A 201 -18.06 10.88 -7.61
C GLY A 201 -18.59 11.54 -6.33
N ASP A 202 -19.89 11.41 -6.09
CA ASP A 202 -20.59 12.03 -4.95
C ASP A 202 -20.32 11.36 -3.58
N GLY A 203 -19.63 10.21 -3.58
CA GLY A 203 -19.34 9.42 -2.38
C GLY A 203 -17.93 9.64 -1.80
N PRO A 204 -17.63 9.08 -0.61
CA PRO A 204 -16.29 9.10 -0.01
C PRO A 204 -15.30 8.15 -0.69
N GLU A 205 -15.64 7.61 -1.85
CA GLU A 205 -14.73 6.74 -2.60
C GLU A 205 -13.65 7.58 -3.26
N ARG A 206 -12.45 7.01 -3.43
CA ARG A 206 -11.37 7.65 -4.18
C ARG A 206 -10.84 6.68 -5.22
N VAL A 207 -10.46 7.25 -6.36
CA VAL A 207 -9.74 6.52 -7.40
C VAL A 207 -8.42 7.23 -7.61
N PHE A 208 -7.32 6.47 -7.63
CA PHE A 208 -6.00 7.00 -7.88
C PHE A 208 -5.16 5.99 -8.65
N ALA A 209 -4.15 6.49 -9.33
CA ALA A 209 -3.14 5.70 -10.01
C ALA A 209 -1.95 5.48 -9.05
N LEU A 210 -1.52 4.23 -8.86
CA LEU A 210 -0.39 3.86 -8.02
C LEU A 210 0.77 3.38 -8.89
N THR A 211 1.87 4.12 -8.90
CA THR A 211 3.14 3.72 -9.52
C THR A 211 3.97 2.92 -8.51
N PRO A 212 4.22 1.61 -8.70
CA PRO A 212 4.92 0.80 -7.71
C PRO A 212 6.41 1.18 -7.56
N ASP A 213 6.93 1.18 -6.33
CA ASP A 213 8.29 1.65 -6.01
C ASP A 213 9.42 0.73 -6.53
N ALA A 214 9.13 -0.55 -6.77
CA ALA A 214 10.09 -1.49 -7.34
C ALA A 214 9.40 -2.50 -8.27
N GLY A 215 10.02 -2.73 -9.42
CA GLY A 215 9.89 -3.96 -10.17
C GLY A 215 8.63 -4.23 -10.99
N ALA A 216 7.76 -3.23 -11.15
CA ALA A 216 6.81 -3.22 -12.26
C ALA A 216 7.40 -2.32 -13.35
N ARG A 217 8.04 -2.89 -14.37
CA ARG A 217 8.14 -2.22 -15.68
C ARG A 217 6.74 -2.24 -16.30
N GLY A 218 5.84 -1.46 -15.72
CA GLY A 218 4.41 -1.47 -15.99
C GLY A 218 3.77 -0.17 -15.53
N GLU A 219 2.69 0.20 -16.19
CA GLU A 219 1.87 1.36 -15.86
C GLU A 219 1.30 1.27 -14.44
N ASN A 220 0.71 2.38 -14.02
CA ASN A 220 0.09 2.54 -12.72
C ASN A 220 -1.04 1.52 -12.49
N PHE A 221 -1.17 1.02 -11.27
CA PHE A 221 -2.41 0.37 -10.86
C PHE A 221 -3.50 1.43 -10.69
N LEU A 222 -4.67 1.22 -11.27
CA LEU A 222 -5.85 1.98 -10.84
C LEU A 222 -6.37 1.37 -9.54
N VAL A 223 -6.24 2.12 -8.45
CA VAL A 223 -6.70 1.73 -7.13
C VAL A 223 -8.05 2.38 -6.84
N TRP A 224 -9.02 1.58 -6.40
CA TRP A 224 -10.30 2.03 -5.93
C TRP A 224 -10.35 1.88 -4.40
N LEU A 225 -10.24 3.01 -3.72
CA LEU A 225 -10.39 3.11 -2.28
C LEU A 225 -11.87 3.35 -1.95
N ARG A 226 -12.54 2.31 -1.46
CA ARG A 226 -13.91 2.42 -0.97
C ARG A 226 -13.95 3.19 0.34
N SER A 227 -15.10 3.79 0.63
CA SER A 227 -15.34 4.46 1.92
C SER A 227 -15.27 3.52 3.12
N SER A 228 -15.43 2.22 2.89
CA SER A 228 -15.24 1.21 3.91
C SER A 228 -13.76 1.01 4.22
N ALA A 229 -12.87 0.89 3.23
CA ALA A 229 -11.45 0.52 3.43
C ALA A 229 -10.72 1.42 4.47
N PRO A 230 -9.93 0.86 5.41
CA PRO A 230 -9.19 1.66 6.37
C PRO A 230 -8.20 2.55 5.62
N PHE A 231 -8.21 3.82 5.98
CA PHE A 231 -7.32 4.83 5.42
C PHE A 231 -6.68 5.59 6.58
N TYR A 232 -5.35 5.45 6.70
CA TYR A 232 -4.59 5.89 7.86
C TYR A 232 -3.16 6.28 7.48
N ARG A 233 -2.42 6.95 8.37
CA ARG A 233 -0.98 7.17 8.19
C ARG A 233 -0.18 6.05 8.83
N ALA A 234 0.88 5.56 8.20
CA ALA A 234 1.65 4.47 8.75
C ALA A 234 2.41 4.87 10.05
N ASP A 235 2.71 6.15 10.24
CA ASP A 235 3.43 6.72 11.38
C ASP A 235 2.60 6.96 12.66
N GLY A 236 1.36 6.47 12.71
CA GLY A 236 0.50 6.65 13.89
C GLY A 236 -0.22 8.01 13.95
N LYS A 237 0.14 8.98 13.11
CA LYS A 237 -0.47 10.33 13.15
C LYS A 237 -1.85 10.36 12.49
N PRO A 238 -2.75 11.28 12.90
CA PRO A 238 -4.03 11.46 12.24
C PRO A 238 -3.89 12.17 10.89
N SER A 239 -5.00 12.26 10.17
CA SER A 239 -5.20 13.02 8.93
C SER A 239 -4.32 12.52 7.77
N PRO A 240 -4.50 11.26 7.31
CA PRO A 240 -3.84 10.79 6.11
C PRO A 240 -4.22 11.65 4.89
N ALA A 241 -3.20 12.10 4.16
CA ALA A 241 -3.36 12.89 2.95
C ALA A 241 -3.06 12.03 1.72
N LEU A 242 -4.08 11.78 0.91
CA LEU A 242 -3.95 11.10 -0.37
C LEU A 242 -3.82 12.14 -1.48
N THR A 243 -2.62 12.67 -1.66
CA THR A 243 -2.30 13.68 -2.69
C THR A 243 -1.36 13.08 -3.73
N ASP A 244 -1.30 13.69 -4.92
CA ASP A 244 -0.30 13.31 -5.91
C ASP A 244 1.12 13.45 -5.34
N GLY A 245 1.97 12.47 -5.61
CA GLY A 245 3.30 12.34 -5.04
C GLY A 245 3.34 11.70 -3.64
N ALA A 246 2.19 11.54 -2.96
CA ALA A 246 2.16 10.81 -1.70
C ALA A 246 2.56 9.34 -1.93
N ARG A 247 3.31 8.78 -0.98
CA ARG A 247 3.69 7.37 -1.02
C ARG A 247 2.77 6.57 -0.11
N VAL A 248 2.31 5.43 -0.61
CA VAL A 248 1.29 4.62 0.07
C VAL A 248 1.62 3.14 -0.03
N ALA A 249 1.21 2.40 1.00
CA ALA A 249 1.05 0.95 0.94
C ALA A 249 -0.44 0.64 0.76
N VAL A 250 -0.77 -0.05 -0.32
CA VAL A 250 -2.12 -0.51 -0.67
C VAL A 250 -2.17 -2.01 -0.50
N ARG A 251 -2.95 -2.49 0.46
CA ARG A 251 -3.38 -3.88 0.50
C ARG A 251 -4.68 -3.97 -0.28
N GLY A 252 -4.80 -4.92 -1.19
CA GLY A 252 -5.95 -5.00 -2.07
C GLY A 252 -5.99 -6.24 -2.94
N ARG A 253 -7.12 -6.42 -3.62
CA ARG A 253 -7.32 -7.50 -4.60
C ARG A 253 -7.60 -6.92 -5.96
N LEU A 254 -7.19 -7.63 -7.00
CA LEU A 254 -7.64 -7.31 -8.34
C LEU A 254 -9.16 -7.50 -8.43
N GLN A 255 -9.87 -6.55 -9.03
CA GLN A 255 -11.23 -6.74 -9.51
C GLN A 255 -11.15 -6.99 -11.02
N PRO A 256 -11.31 -8.25 -11.48
CA PRO A 256 -10.99 -8.60 -12.87
C PRO A 256 -11.86 -7.90 -13.91
N SER A 257 -13.12 -7.61 -13.59
CA SER A 257 -14.04 -6.92 -14.50
C SER A 257 -13.67 -5.45 -14.75
N THR A 258 -13.15 -4.76 -13.74
CA THR A 258 -12.76 -3.34 -13.82
C THR A 258 -11.26 -3.15 -14.01
N LYS A 259 -10.47 -4.21 -13.80
CA LYS A 259 -9.00 -4.24 -13.75
C LYS A 259 -8.42 -3.23 -12.75
N ARG A 260 -9.16 -2.97 -11.68
CA ARG A 260 -8.75 -2.09 -10.59
C ARG A 260 -8.31 -2.91 -9.39
N ILE A 261 -7.41 -2.37 -8.60
CA ILE A 261 -7.17 -2.87 -7.26
C ILE A 261 -8.30 -2.36 -6.38
N LEU A 262 -9.15 -3.26 -5.89
CA LEU A 262 -10.06 -2.95 -4.81
C LEU A 262 -9.25 -2.89 -3.52
N ALA A 263 -9.03 -1.67 -3.01
CA ALA A 263 -8.25 -1.48 -1.81
C ALA A 263 -8.99 -2.06 -0.60
N GLU A 264 -8.29 -2.92 0.11
CA GLU A 264 -8.66 -3.46 1.41
C GLU A 264 -8.24 -2.52 2.53
N SER A 265 -7.05 -1.93 2.40
CA SER A 265 -6.56 -0.82 3.22
C SER A 265 -5.53 0.01 2.48
N VAL A 266 -5.41 1.28 2.87
CA VAL A 266 -4.39 2.19 2.36
C VAL A 266 -3.71 2.89 3.52
N ALA A 267 -2.40 2.69 3.63
CA ALA A 267 -1.54 3.38 4.59
C ALA A 267 -0.72 4.45 3.86
N VAL A 268 -0.83 5.71 4.27
CA VAL A 268 0.05 6.79 3.79
C VAL A 268 1.37 6.72 4.54
N LEU A 269 2.46 6.51 3.81
CA LEU A 269 3.80 6.39 4.38
C LEU A 269 4.34 7.76 4.79
N ALA A 270 5.26 7.77 5.77
CA ALA A 270 5.93 9.01 6.14
C ALA A 270 6.88 9.48 5.03
N GLU A 271 7.10 10.79 4.97
CA GLU A 271 8.09 11.36 4.05
C GLU A 271 9.48 10.78 4.34
N GLY A 272 10.20 10.37 3.29
CA GLY A 272 11.53 9.76 3.40
C GLY A 272 11.55 8.28 3.80
N GLU A 273 10.41 7.67 4.14
CA GLU A 273 10.34 6.25 4.49
C GLU A 273 10.63 5.37 3.28
N LYS A 274 11.75 4.63 3.26
CA LYS A 274 12.15 3.85 2.09
C LYS A 274 11.33 2.56 1.97
N PRO A 275 10.77 2.27 0.77
CA PRO A 275 9.90 1.11 0.52
C PRO A 275 10.66 -0.21 0.44
N GLY A 276 11.99 -0.12 0.32
CA GLY A 276 12.94 -1.21 0.13
C GLY A 276 13.10 -2.13 1.33
N ASP A 277 12.83 -1.61 2.53
CA ASP A 277 13.51 -2.12 3.71
C ASP A 277 12.57 -2.76 4.72
N ILE A 278 11.25 -2.63 4.50
CA ILE A 278 10.27 -3.07 5.48
C ILE A 278 9.68 -4.41 5.05
N ALA A 279 10.14 -5.45 5.73
CA ALA A 279 9.56 -6.77 5.66
C ALA A 279 8.15 -6.73 6.27
N SER A 280 7.22 -7.45 5.66
CA SER A 280 5.85 -7.57 6.14
C SER A 280 5.41 -9.02 6.17
N VAL A 281 4.73 -9.40 7.25
CA VAL A 281 4.03 -10.67 7.39
C VAL A 281 2.58 -10.39 7.75
N THR A 282 1.66 -11.13 7.12
CA THR A 282 0.26 -11.16 7.51
C THR A 282 -0.19 -12.59 7.71
N GLY A 283 -0.98 -12.82 8.76
CA GLY A 283 -1.35 -14.17 9.14
C GLY A 283 -2.16 -14.22 10.43
N THR A 284 -2.54 -15.42 10.83
CA THR A 284 -3.28 -15.62 12.08
C THR A 284 -2.34 -15.47 13.27
N ALA A 285 -2.72 -14.64 14.25
CA ALA A 285 -1.92 -14.35 15.42
C ALA A 285 -2.20 -15.32 16.58
N SER A 286 -1.14 -15.73 17.29
CA SER A 286 -1.19 -16.61 18.45
C SER A 286 -0.12 -16.24 19.49
N ASN A 287 -0.08 -16.93 20.63
CA ASN A 287 0.95 -16.78 21.67
C ASN A 287 1.20 -15.32 22.13
N ALA A 288 0.14 -14.52 22.21
CA ALA A 288 0.23 -13.10 22.50
C ALA A 288 0.68 -12.82 23.95
N ASN A 289 1.91 -12.31 24.11
CA ASN A 289 2.53 -11.93 25.37
C ASN A 289 2.67 -10.39 25.45
N SER A 290 1.76 -9.76 26.18
CA SER A 290 1.73 -8.30 26.37
C SER A 290 2.93 -7.76 27.16
N GLU A 291 3.45 -8.52 28.12
CA GLU A 291 4.61 -8.11 28.92
C GLU A 291 5.87 -8.13 28.06
N GLY A 292 6.11 -9.23 27.35
CA GLY A 292 7.24 -9.37 26.42
C GLY A 292 7.10 -8.56 25.13
N GLY A 293 5.88 -8.19 24.73
CA GLY A 293 5.63 -7.49 23.47
C GLY A 293 5.80 -8.40 22.28
N THR A 294 5.46 -9.67 22.44
CA THR A 294 5.66 -10.68 21.42
C THR A 294 4.36 -11.39 21.11
N PHE A 295 4.24 -11.85 19.87
CA PHE A 295 3.19 -12.77 19.42
C PHE A 295 3.71 -13.54 18.22
N THR A 296 3.02 -14.60 17.83
CA THR A 296 3.39 -15.42 16.68
C THR A 296 2.38 -15.18 15.56
N VAL A 297 2.83 -15.16 14.30
CA VAL A 297 1.98 -15.04 13.11
C VAL A 297 2.15 -16.27 12.23
N ALA A 298 1.09 -17.07 12.09
CA ALA A 298 1.01 -18.16 11.12
C ALA A 298 0.89 -17.57 9.70
N VAL A 299 1.94 -17.73 8.92
CA VAL A 299 2.14 -16.98 7.67
C VAL A 299 1.05 -17.29 6.65
N LYS A 300 0.37 -16.25 6.17
CA LYS A 300 -0.58 -16.33 5.04
C LYS A 300 -0.06 -15.56 3.82
N ASP A 301 0.52 -14.39 4.07
CA ASP A 301 1.03 -13.49 3.03
C ASP A 301 2.28 -12.78 3.55
N THR A 302 3.18 -12.46 2.64
CA THR A 302 4.50 -11.91 2.95
C THR A 302 4.96 -10.92 1.89
N LEU A 303 5.63 -9.86 2.32
CA LEU A 303 6.38 -8.98 1.45
C LEU A 303 7.81 -8.88 1.98
N ARG A 304 8.81 -9.13 1.11
CA ARG A 304 10.25 -9.11 1.46
C ARG A 304 10.62 -10.02 2.65
N VAL A 305 9.81 -11.04 2.90
CA VAL A 305 10.09 -12.13 3.83
C VAL A 305 10.22 -13.38 2.98
N ASP A 306 11.30 -14.12 3.16
CA ASP A 306 11.45 -15.50 2.67
C ASP A 306 11.21 -16.44 3.85
N PRO A 307 9.96 -16.85 4.10
CA PRO A 307 9.62 -17.59 5.30
C PRO A 307 10.23 -18.99 5.22
N ALA A 308 11.26 -19.22 6.04
CA ALA A 308 11.74 -20.56 6.36
C ALA A 308 10.84 -21.28 7.39
N TYR A 309 9.84 -20.59 7.94
CA TYR A 309 9.01 -21.07 9.04
C TYR A 309 7.53 -20.91 8.73
N ALA A 310 6.71 -21.85 9.23
CA ALA A 310 5.25 -21.77 9.18
C ALA A 310 4.71 -20.55 9.94
N GLU A 311 5.45 -20.16 10.97
CA GLU A 311 5.11 -19.17 11.95
C GLU A 311 6.31 -18.22 12.14
N ILE A 312 6.03 -16.92 12.15
CA ILE A 312 7.02 -15.87 12.41
C ILE A 312 6.77 -15.33 13.80
N THR A 313 7.81 -15.25 14.62
CA THR A 313 7.73 -14.58 15.91
C THR A 313 7.85 -13.07 15.68
N VAL A 314 6.83 -12.32 16.05
CA VAL A 314 6.83 -10.86 16.00
C VAL A 314 7.22 -10.33 17.37
N THR A 315 8.22 -9.45 17.40
CA THR A 315 8.61 -8.70 18.60
C THR A 315 8.38 -7.22 18.33
N LEU A 316 7.66 -6.51 19.20
CA LEU A 316 7.45 -5.07 19.06
C LEU A 316 8.77 -4.34 19.32
N GLY A 317 9.23 -3.59 18.32
CA GLY A 317 10.33 -2.65 18.46
C GLY A 317 9.97 -1.47 19.37
N GLU A 318 11.00 -0.74 19.79
CA GLU A 318 10.82 0.50 20.56
C GLU A 318 10.02 1.51 19.73
N GLY A 319 8.99 2.11 20.32
CA GLY A 319 8.14 3.08 19.63
C GLY A 319 7.28 2.51 18.52
N ALA A 320 7.09 1.18 18.46
CA ALA A 320 6.23 0.55 17.47
C ALA A 320 4.83 1.19 17.45
N VAL A 321 4.26 1.36 16.25
CA VAL A 321 2.90 1.87 16.06
C VAL A 321 1.92 0.69 16.06
N LEU A 322 0.94 0.71 16.96
CA LEU A 322 -0.07 -0.34 17.06
C LEU A 322 -1.41 0.21 16.56
N ARG A 323 -2.08 -0.54 15.69
CA ARG A 323 -3.37 -0.15 15.10
C ARG A 323 -4.46 -1.22 15.24
N SER A 324 -5.71 -0.79 15.39
CA SER A 324 -6.90 -1.66 15.37
C SER A 324 -7.21 -2.14 13.94
N VAL A 325 -8.25 -2.99 13.80
CA VAL A 325 -8.72 -3.51 12.51
C VAL A 325 -9.07 -2.38 11.53
N SER A 326 -9.62 -1.30 12.06
CA SER A 326 -10.03 -0.14 11.26
C SER A 326 -8.88 0.84 11.04
N GLY A 327 -7.67 0.49 11.47
CA GLY A 327 -6.49 1.30 11.32
C GLY A 327 -6.40 2.44 12.32
N LEU A 328 -7.17 2.48 13.43
CA LEU A 328 -6.99 3.50 14.47
C LEU A 328 -5.79 3.18 15.38
N PRO A 329 -5.03 4.17 15.87
CA PRO A 329 -3.99 3.93 16.86
C PRO A 329 -4.59 3.36 18.14
N VAL A 330 -3.95 2.35 18.71
CA VAL A 330 -4.35 1.72 19.98
C VAL A 330 -3.16 1.61 20.91
N THR A 331 -3.44 1.55 22.21
CA THR A 331 -2.43 1.25 23.21
C THR A 331 -1.96 -0.20 23.10
N ARG A 332 -0.81 -0.49 23.72
CA ARG A 332 -0.30 -1.86 23.84
C ARG A 332 -1.31 -2.79 24.50
N ASP A 333 -1.90 -2.34 25.61
CA ASP A 333 -2.87 -3.15 26.36
C ASP A 333 -4.13 -3.45 25.53
N GLU A 334 -4.65 -2.45 24.80
CA GLU A 334 -5.79 -2.64 23.90
C GLU A 334 -5.47 -3.62 22.76
N PHE A 335 -4.31 -3.47 22.11
CA PHE A 335 -3.87 -4.35 21.03
C PHE A 335 -3.75 -5.81 21.49
N PHE A 336 -3.03 -6.07 22.59
CA PHE A 336 -2.86 -7.43 23.11
C PHE A 336 -4.14 -7.99 23.70
N THR A 337 -5.02 -7.15 24.27
CA THR A 337 -6.35 -7.58 24.69
C THR A 337 -7.17 -8.04 23.50
N ALA A 338 -7.13 -7.30 22.38
CA ALA A 338 -7.83 -7.68 21.16
C ALA A 338 -7.28 -8.99 20.56
N LEU A 339 -5.95 -9.14 20.48
CA LEU A 339 -5.31 -10.39 20.05
C LEU A 339 -5.75 -11.61 20.89
N LYS A 340 -5.85 -11.45 22.22
CA LYS A 340 -6.27 -12.53 23.13
C LYS A 340 -7.77 -12.82 23.02
N LYS A 341 -8.62 -11.78 22.91
CA LYS A 341 -10.08 -11.90 22.90
C LYS A 341 -10.62 -12.66 21.70
N ALA A 342 -9.97 -12.53 20.55
CA ALA A 342 -10.41 -13.13 19.31
C ALA A 342 -10.20 -14.64 19.23
N GLY A 343 -9.52 -15.25 20.21
CA GLY A 343 -9.31 -16.69 20.30
C GLY A 343 -8.52 -17.25 19.11
N ALA A 344 -7.19 -17.19 19.15
CA ALA A 344 -6.24 -17.84 18.20
C ALA A 344 -6.51 -17.67 16.68
N GLY A 345 -7.44 -16.80 16.27
CA GLY A 345 -7.94 -16.71 14.89
C GLY A 345 -7.89 -15.31 14.29
N GLU A 346 -7.50 -14.31 15.07
CA GLU A 346 -7.40 -12.92 14.61
C GLU A 346 -6.23 -12.77 13.65
N TYR A 347 -6.41 -12.07 12.54
CA TYR A 347 -5.27 -11.79 11.69
C TYR A 347 -4.48 -10.61 12.27
N ALA A 348 -3.16 -10.67 12.12
CA ALA A 348 -2.28 -9.54 12.37
C ALA A 348 -1.42 -9.32 11.12
N GLU A 349 -1.12 -8.05 10.88
CA GLU A 349 -0.17 -7.57 9.90
C GLU A 349 0.96 -6.91 10.69
N ALA A 350 2.18 -7.38 10.51
CA ALA A 350 3.36 -6.87 11.18
C ALA A 350 4.40 -6.47 10.16
N GLU A 351 4.98 -5.29 10.35
CA GLU A 351 5.95 -4.69 9.46
C GLU A 351 7.18 -4.24 10.24
N GLY A 352 8.37 -4.53 9.72
CA GLY A 352 9.62 -4.18 10.36
C GLY A 352 10.83 -4.87 9.73
N GLU A 353 11.82 -5.17 10.56
CA GLU A 353 13.05 -5.85 10.16
C GLU A 353 12.90 -7.36 10.41
N TYR A 354 13.17 -8.18 9.38
CA TYR A 354 13.06 -9.64 9.46
C TYR A 354 14.44 -10.29 9.47
N GLU A 355 14.70 -11.13 10.48
CA GLU A 355 15.89 -11.97 10.56
C GLU A 355 15.55 -13.39 10.08
N PRO A 356 15.93 -13.77 8.84
CA PRO A 356 15.55 -15.06 8.25
C PRO A 356 16.13 -16.26 9.00
N THR A 357 17.26 -16.10 9.70
CA THR A 357 17.89 -17.20 10.43
C THR A 357 17.04 -17.62 11.63
N THR A 358 16.53 -16.63 12.37
CA THR A 358 15.77 -16.85 13.62
C THR A 358 14.26 -16.91 13.39
N GLY A 359 13.79 -16.45 12.22
CA GLY A 359 12.35 -16.32 11.97
C GLY A 359 11.68 -15.25 12.82
N VAL A 360 12.47 -14.29 13.32
CA VAL A 360 11.98 -13.17 14.14
C VAL A 360 11.80 -11.93 13.27
N LEU A 361 10.64 -11.28 13.40
CA LEU A 361 10.37 -9.96 12.84
C LEU A 361 10.29 -8.94 13.98
N THR A 362 11.22 -7.99 13.99
CA THR A 362 11.19 -6.83 14.91
C THR A 362 10.32 -5.75 14.30
N ALA A 363 9.07 -5.66 14.76
CA ALA A 363 8.04 -4.84 14.16
C ALA A 363 8.16 -3.37 14.61
N SER A 364 8.27 -2.47 13.64
CA SER A 364 8.06 -1.03 13.85
C SER A 364 6.57 -0.66 13.73
N ARG A 365 5.76 -1.52 13.10
CA ARG A 365 4.30 -1.34 13.00
C ARG A 365 3.59 -2.67 13.11
N VAL A 366 2.48 -2.68 13.84
CA VAL A 366 1.55 -3.81 13.86
C VAL A 366 0.12 -3.32 13.74
N ARG A 367 -0.69 -4.09 13.02
CA ARG A 367 -2.12 -3.82 12.85
C ARG A 367 -2.89 -5.11 13.00
N LEU A 368 -4.03 -5.06 13.68
CA LEU A 368 -5.01 -6.14 13.60
C LEU A 368 -5.58 -6.15 12.18
N ALA A 369 -5.56 -7.28 11.50
CA ALA A 369 -6.23 -7.46 10.23
C ALA A 369 -7.54 -8.19 10.50
N GLY A 370 -8.67 -7.63 10.10
CA GLY A 370 -9.95 -8.34 10.19
C GLY A 370 -10.12 -9.27 9.00
N THR A 371 -10.92 -10.34 9.14
CA THR A 371 -11.50 -11.02 7.97
C THR A 371 -12.48 -10.05 7.32
N GLN A 372 -12.07 -9.46 6.21
CA GLN A 372 -12.78 -8.35 5.60
C GLN A 372 -14.09 -8.81 4.94
N ASP A 373 -15.21 -8.63 5.65
CA ASP A 373 -16.50 -8.43 5.01
C ASP A 373 -16.80 -6.92 5.00
N ASP A 374 -17.14 -6.39 3.82
CA ASP A 374 -17.42 -4.98 3.56
C ASP A 374 -18.60 -4.42 4.37
N LYS A 375 -19.33 -5.29 5.09
CA LYS A 375 -20.49 -4.95 5.91
C LYS A 375 -20.18 -4.68 7.38
N THR A 376 -18.96 -4.94 7.84
CA THR A 376 -18.62 -4.78 9.25
C THR A 376 -18.48 -3.28 9.58
N PRO A 377 -19.21 -2.75 10.59
CA PRO A 377 -19.00 -1.38 11.06
C PRO A 377 -17.54 -1.15 11.45
N ARG A 378 -16.99 0.03 11.13
CA ARG A 378 -15.55 0.29 11.30
C ARG A 378 -15.29 1.38 12.29
N GLU A 379 -14.41 1.13 13.23
CA GLU A 379 -13.96 2.13 14.17
C GLU A 379 -13.33 3.29 13.40
N THR A 380 -13.76 4.49 13.73
CA THR A 380 -13.23 5.72 13.15
C THR A 380 -13.07 6.75 14.25
N SER A 381 -12.15 7.67 14.02
CA SER A 381 -11.96 8.85 14.83
C SER A 381 -11.95 10.08 13.93
N LEU A 382 -12.64 11.14 14.34
CA LEU A 382 -12.55 12.44 13.68
C LEU A 382 -12.68 13.58 14.67
N THR A 383 -12.14 14.73 14.32
CA THR A 383 -12.37 16.02 14.98
C THR A 383 -12.93 16.98 13.93
N ALA A 384 -14.09 17.57 14.20
CA ALA A 384 -14.71 18.52 13.28
C ALA A 384 -15.58 19.55 14.00
N LEU A 385 -15.82 20.67 13.34
CA LEU A 385 -16.84 21.63 13.76
C LEU A 385 -18.23 21.06 13.47
N ALA A 386 -19.11 21.10 14.47
CA ALA A 386 -20.50 20.70 14.28
C ALA A 386 -21.27 21.78 13.50
N LYS A 387 -22.15 21.36 12.60
CA LYS A 387 -22.95 22.25 11.74
C LYS A 387 -24.41 22.28 12.15
N THR A 388 -25.04 21.12 12.24
CA THR A 388 -26.42 20.99 12.76
C THR A 388 -26.36 20.11 13.98
N VAL A 389 -26.87 20.59 15.11
CA VAL A 389 -26.86 19.84 16.37
C VAL A 389 -28.29 19.64 16.84
N THR A 390 -28.66 18.39 17.06
CA THR A 390 -29.92 17.95 17.66
C THR A 390 -29.64 17.28 19.00
N GLU A 391 -30.70 16.85 19.70
CA GLU A 391 -30.55 16.14 20.97
C GLU A 391 -29.84 14.79 20.85
N LYS A 392 -29.93 14.13 19.68
CA LYS A 392 -29.43 12.76 19.48
C LYS A 392 -28.44 12.61 18.32
N SER A 393 -28.21 13.67 17.58
CA SER A 393 -27.26 13.64 16.46
C SER A 393 -26.67 15.00 16.20
N LEU A 394 -25.49 15.00 15.59
CA LEU A 394 -24.90 16.20 15.00
C LEU A 394 -24.44 15.90 13.57
N THR A 395 -24.37 16.93 12.74
CA THR A 395 -23.75 16.84 11.43
C THR A 395 -22.39 17.51 11.45
N VAL A 396 -21.41 16.89 10.80
CA VAL A 396 -20.07 17.45 10.57
C VAL A 396 -19.83 17.55 9.07
N THR A 397 -19.14 18.58 8.62
CA THR A 397 -18.79 18.78 7.21
C THR A 397 -17.29 18.96 7.07
N ALA A 398 -16.72 18.51 5.95
CA ALA A 398 -15.34 18.84 5.60
C ALA A 398 -15.15 20.37 5.47
N PRO A 399 -13.96 20.92 5.80
CA PRO A 399 -12.75 20.21 6.21
C PRO A 399 -12.84 19.66 7.64
N LEU A 400 -12.33 18.44 7.83
CA LEU A 400 -12.12 17.87 9.15
C LEU A 400 -10.81 18.42 9.72
N VAL A 401 -10.73 18.59 11.02
CA VAL A 401 -9.51 19.03 11.72
C VAL A 401 -8.54 17.86 11.81
N GLU A 402 -9.05 16.71 12.28
CA GLU A 402 -8.32 15.46 12.40
C GLU A 402 -9.21 14.30 12.00
N TRP A 403 -8.66 13.24 11.40
CA TRP A 403 -9.41 12.01 11.14
C TRP A 403 -8.50 10.79 10.99
N ASP A 404 -9.00 9.62 11.34
CA ASP A 404 -8.29 8.35 11.13
C ASP A 404 -9.26 7.19 10.93
N GLY A 405 -8.82 6.17 10.18
CA GLY A 405 -9.60 4.98 9.85
C GLY A 405 -10.76 5.19 8.86
N ILE A 406 -10.84 6.37 8.23
CA ILE A 406 -11.94 6.78 7.35
C ILE A 406 -11.44 7.62 6.18
N VAL A 407 -12.10 7.46 5.03
CA VAL A 407 -11.92 8.36 3.88
C VAL A 407 -12.88 9.54 4.01
N PRO A 408 -12.37 10.79 4.16
CA PRO A 408 -13.24 11.96 4.25
C PRO A 408 -14.01 12.17 2.95
N PRO A 409 -15.27 12.65 3.03
CA PRO A 409 -16.09 12.83 1.85
C PRO A 409 -15.56 14.04 1.05
N ALA A 410 -16.11 14.25 -0.14
CA ALA A 410 -15.82 15.47 -0.90
C ALA A 410 -16.15 16.73 -0.07
N ALA A 411 -15.42 17.82 -0.31
CA ALA A 411 -15.60 19.08 0.38
C ALA A 411 -17.09 19.53 0.35
N GLY A 412 -17.60 19.98 1.50
CA GLY A 412 -18.98 20.43 1.65
C GLY A 412 -20.04 19.33 1.85
N LYS A 413 -19.70 18.04 1.69
CA LYS A 413 -20.59 16.94 2.08
C LYS A 413 -20.58 16.75 3.59
N ALA A 414 -21.76 16.46 4.15
CA ALA A 414 -21.95 16.27 5.59
C ALA A 414 -22.00 14.78 5.96
N TRP A 415 -21.46 14.45 7.13
CA TRP A 415 -21.73 13.19 7.82
C TRP A 415 -22.70 13.40 8.97
N THR A 416 -23.48 12.36 9.26
CA THR A 416 -24.32 12.32 10.46
C THR A 416 -23.60 11.52 11.54
N VAL A 417 -23.44 12.12 12.70
CA VAL A 417 -22.96 11.47 13.92
C VAL A 417 -24.18 11.18 14.79
N ASN A 418 -24.52 9.90 14.89
CA ASN A 418 -25.59 9.40 15.73
C ASN A 418 -25.06 9.10 17.12
N THR A 419 -25.81 9.49 18.15
CA THR A 419 -25.47 9.23 19.55
C THR A 419 -26.52 8.34 20.19
N SER A 420 -26.17 7.77 21.33
CA SER A 420 -27.06 6.96 22.15
C SER A 420 -26.83 7.28 23.62
N VAL A 421 -27.67 6.70 24.49
CA VAL A 421 -27.46 6.77 25.95
C VAL A 421 -26.15 6.09 26.40
N ALA A 422 -25.56 5.24 25.57
CA ALA A 422 -24.28 4.59 25.85
C ALA A 422 -23.07 5.44 25.38
N THR A 423 -23.30 6.56 24.68
CA THR A 423 -22.23 7.42 24.18
C THR A 423 -21.55 8.14 25.35
N ILE A 424 -20.26 7.87 25.55
CA ILE A 424 -19.45 8.51 26.59
C ILE A 424 -19.15 9.95 26.17
N CYS A 425 -19.53 10.93 26.98
CA CYS A 425 -19.34 12.35 26.67
C CYS A 425 -18.30 12.97 27.61
N ARG A 426 -17.35 13.70 27.02
CA ARG A 426 -16.24 14.37 27.73
C ARG A 426 -16.17 15.86 27.36
N ASP A 427 -15.86 16.72 28.32
CA ASP A 427 -15.53 18.11 28.04
C ASP A 427 -14.09 18.27 27.54
N LYS A 428 -13.67 19.53 27.29
CA LYS A 428 -12.34 19.88 26.80
C LYS A 428 -11.18 19.53 27.75
N ASP A 429 -11.50 19.30 29.02
CA ASP A 429 -10.54 18.95 30.07
C ASP A 429 -10.58 17.43 30.37
N GLY A 430 -11.35 16.66 29.59
CA GLY A 430 -11.48 15.20 29.73
C GLY A 430 -12.41 14.76 30.86
N LYS A 431 -13.18 15.67 31.47
CA LYS A 431 -14.16 15.33 32.51
C LYS A 431 -15.46 14.83 31.88
N SER A 432 -16.07 13.82 32.49
CA SER A 432 -17.38 13.33 32.05
C SER A 432 -18.47 14.39 32.19
N ILE A 433 -19.23 14.61 31.12
CA ILE A 433 -20.39 15.51 31.06
C ILE A 433 -21.61 14.77 30.50
N THR A 434 -22.80 15.37 30.59
CA THR A 434 -23.99 14.77 29.96
C THR A 434 -23.96 14.99 28.45
N LEU A 435 -24.70 14.14 27.71
CA LEU A 435 -24.89 14.32 26.27
C LEU A 435 -25.55 15.69 25.95
N ALA A 436 -26.50 16.13 26.79
CA ALA A 436 -27.18 17.41 26.61
C ALA A 436 -26.22 18.61 26.77
N ASP A 437 -25.31 18.56 27.75
CA ASP A 437 -24.29 19.59 27.95
C ASP A 437 -23.32 19.63 26.77
N LEU A 438 -22.86 18.46 26.31
CA LEU A 438 -21.97 18.36 25.15
C LEU A 438 -22.63 18.91 23.88
N MET A 439 -23.88 18.53 23.60
CA MET A 439 -24.63 19.03 22.44
C MET A 439 -24.91 20.53 22.52
N THR A 440 -25.05 21.08 23.73
CA THR A 440 -25.19 22.53 23.92
C THR A 440 -23.90 23.25 23.60
N ALA A 441 -22.75 22.76 24.08
CA ALA A 441 -21.44 23.32 23.77
C ALA A 441 -21.08 23.19 22.28
N ALA A 442 -21.44 22.07 21.65
CA ALA A 442 -21.18 21.82 20.23
C ALA A 442 -21.93 22.78 19.28
N LYS A 443 -22.94 23.51 19.76
CA LYS A 443 -23.62 24.57 18.97
C LYS A 443 -22.79 25.84 18.82
N ASP A 444 -21.68 25.95 19.53
CA ASP A 444 -20.75 27.06 19.46
C ASP A 444 -19.45 26.65 18.74
N PRO A 445 -19.46 26.60 17.40
CA PRO A 445 -18.32 26.17 16.59
C PRO A 445 -17.15 27.17 16.63
N ASP A 446 -17.34 28.36 17.20
CA ASP A 446 -16.27 29.34 17.36
C ASP A 446 -15.37 29.02 18.55
N ASN A 447 -15.90 28.29 19.54
CA ASN A 447 -15.16 27.89 20.74
C ASN A 447 -14.85 26.39 20.79
N TYR A 448 -15.69 25.56 20.17
CA TYR A 448 -15.58 24.11 20.27
C TYR A 448 -15.59 23.38 18.93
N ALA A 449 -14.66 22.43 18.80
CA ALA A 449 -14.78 21.30 17.88
C ALA A 449 -15.25 20.07 18.66
N VAL A 450 -15.81 19.09 17.94
CA VAL A 450 -16.21 17.80 18.52
C VAL A 450 -15.29 16.72 17.97
N HIS A 451 -14.60 16.04 18.88
CA HIS A 451 -13.90 14.80 18.63
C HIS A 451 -14.88 13.62 18.80
N VAL A 452 -14.95 12.77 17.79
CA VAL A 452 -15.89 11.66 17.66
C VAL A 452 -15.08 10.39 17.51
N VAL A 453 -15.33 9.42 18.39
CA VAL A 453 -14.90 8.03 18.21
C VAL A 453 -16.16 7.17 18.11
N GLY A 454 -16.21 6.30 17.12
CA GLY A 454 -17.39 5.48 16.88
C GLY A 454 -17.22 4.53 15.70
N THR A 455 -18.32 3.96 15.22
CA THR A 455 -18.30 3.08 14.05
C THR A 455 -18.93 3.76 12.83
N TYR A 456 -18.19 3.83 11.72
CA TYR A 456 -18.67 4.31 10.43
C TYR A 456 -19.42 3.22 9.66
N SER A 457 -20.58 3.56 9.12
CA SER A 457 -21.33 2.76 8.15
C SER A 457 -22.26 3.65 7.34
N GLY A 458 -22.24 3.51 6.01
CA GLY A 458 -23.23 4.15 5.11
C GLY A 458 -23.31 5.68 5.19
N GLY A 459 -22.20 6.37 5.47
CA GLY A 459 -22.21 7.84 5.59
C GLY A 459 -22.61 8.38 6.96
N ALA A 460 -22.82 7.50 7.94
CA ALA A 460 -23.09 7.86 9.32
C ALA A 460 -22.06 7.24 10.27
N ILE A 461 -21.84 7.90 11.41
CA ILE A 461 -20.98 7.42 12.50
C ILE A 461 -21.87 7.18 13.72
N SER A 462 -21.87 5.97 14.24
CA SER A 462 -22.47 5.67 15.54
C SER A 462 -21.41 5.92 16.62
N ALA A 463 -21.53 7.05 17.32
CA ALA A 463 -20.55 7.51 18.30
C ALA A 463 -20.60 6.67 19.58
N THR A 464 -19.46 6.08 19.93
CA THR A 464 -19.24 5.44 21.24
C THR A 464 -18.66 6.45 22.24
N ARG A 465 -17.93 7.46 21.75
CA ARG A 465 -17.42 8.58 22.54
C ARG A 465 -17.49 9.89 21.78
N LEU A 466 -17.85 10.95 22.50
CA LEU A 466 -17.76 12.34 22.07
C LEU A 466 -16.93 13.13 23.07
N GLU A 467 -16.07 14.01 22.58
CA GLU A 467 -15.23 14.87 23.40
C GLU A 467 -15.15 16.27 22.80
N LEU A 468 -15.34 17.30 23.63
CA LEU A 468 -15.13 18.69 23.19
C LEU A 468 -13.64 18.96 23.04
N ARG A 469 -13.26 19.68 21.99
CA ARG A 469 -11.91 20.20 21.78
C ARG A 469 -11.99 21.71 21.55
N PRO A 470 -10.93 22.49 21.83
CA PRO A 470 -10.86 23.86 21.37
C PRO A 470 -11.10 23.92 19.85
N ALA A 471 -11.86 24.91 19.39
CA ALA A 471 -12.00 25.15 17.96
C ALA A 471 -10.61 25.41 17.32
N PRO A 472 -10.36 24.93 16.09
CA PRO A 472 -9.14 25.27 15.37
C PRO A 472 -9.04 26.79 15.22
N GLU A 473 -7.82 27.32 15.39
CA GLU A 473 -7.59 28.76 15.20
C GLU A 473 -8.08 29.19 13.81
N LYS A 474 -8.94 30.21 13.76
CA LYS A 474 -9.35 30.80 12.49
C LYS A 474 -8.09 31.37 11.86
N GLU A 475 -7.68 30.80 10.71
CA GLU A 475 -6.56 31.32 9.95
C GLU A 475 -6.84 32.81 9.70
N VAL A 476 -6.07 33.68 10.35
CA VAL A 476 -6.21 35.12 10.21
C VAL A 476 -5.70 35.41 8.81
N VAL A 477 -6.61 35.40 7.83
CA VAL A 477 -6.31 35.82 6.47
C VAL A 477 -5.91 37.28 6.58
N ALA A 478 -4.62 37.53 6.71
CA ALA A 478 -4.06 38.86 6.73
C ALA A 478 -4.48 39.49 5.41
N LYS A 479 -5.50 40.35 5.46
CA LYS A 479 -5.89 41.19 4.34
C LYS A 479 -4.66 42.02 4.01
N LYS A 480 -3.87 41.54 3.05
CA LYS A 480 -2.79 42.29 2.43
C LYS A 480 -3.47 43.47 1.76
N THR A 481 -3.60 44.54 2.54
CA THR A 481 -4.21 45.78 2.10
C THR A 481 -3.21 46.35 1.11
N VAL A 482 -3.42 46.06 -0.18
CA VAL A 482 -2.73 46.75 -1.26
C VAL A 482 -3.17 48.19 -1.15
N ARG A 483 -2.38 48.98 -0.43
CA ARG A 483 -2.55 50.42 -0.29
C ARG A 483 -2.25 50.99 -1.67
N GLY A 484 -3.30 51.15 -2.48
CA GLY A 484 -3.24 51.83 -3.76
C GLY A 484 -2.79 53.26 -3.52
N GLY A 485 -1.51 53.52 -3.76
CA GLY A 485 -0.98 54.87 -3.91
C GLY A 485 -1.61 55.48 -5.15
N LYS A 486 -2.52 56.42 -4.92
CA LYS A 486 -3.14 57.26 -5.94
C LYS A 486 -2.68 58.68 -5.67
N ASP A 487 -1.48 59.01 -6.14
CA ASP A 487 -1.02 60.39 -6.24
C ASP A 487 -0.69 60.73 -7.69
N SER A 488 -1.12 61.93 -8.04
CA SER A 488 -1.34 62.49 -9.35
C SER A 488 -0.20 63.42 -9.80
N ALA A 489 0.15 63.34 -11.09
CA ALA A 489 0.35 64.44 -12.06
C ALA A 489 1.43 65.54 -11.89
N LYS A 490 2.20 65.73 -12.99
CA LYS A 490 2.88 66.94 -13.54
C LYS A 490 4.07 67.52 -12.74
N SER A 491 5.18 68.01 -13.30
CA SER A 491 5.43 68.74 -14.57
C SER A 491 6.91 68.71 -15.00
N ASP A 492 7.13 68.68 -16.31
CA ASP A 492 8.07 69.41 -17.18
C ASP A 492 9.50 69.86 -16.76
N ALA A 493 10.44 69.44 -17.62
CA ALA A 493 11.46 70.20 -18.38
C ALA A 493 12.77 70.73 -17.75
N ASP A 494 13.86 70.36 -18.45
CA ASP A 494 15.07 71.15 -18.79
C ASP A 494 16.03 71.60 -17.66
N MET A 495 17.36 71.69 -17.81
CA MET A 495 18.39 71.23 -18.75
C MET A 495 19.73 71.69 -18.11
N VAL A 496 20.87 71.19 -18.61
CA VAL A 496 22.23 71.80 -18.55
C VAL A 496 23.27 71.32 -17.51
N LYS A 497 24.13 70.41 -18.03
CA LYS A 497 25.61 70.40 -18.14
C LYS A 497 26.57 70.51 -16.93
N GLY A 498 27.59 69.65 -17.03
CA GLY A 498 28.99 69.83 -16.59
C GLY A 498 29.47 68.58 -15.83
N GLY A 499 30.48 67.81 -16.22
CA GLY A 499 31.61 68.04 -17.11
C GLY A 499 32.87 67.53 -16.40
N ASP A 500 33.47 66.48 -16.97
CA ASP A 500 34.86 66.01 -16.87
C ASP A 500 35.51 65.63 -15.52
N GLY A 501 35.99 64.36 -15.47
CA GLY A 501 37.44 64.16 -15.55
C GLY A 501 38.15 63.36 -14.44
N VAL A 502 38.90 62.35 -14.90
CA VAL A 502 40.23 61.90 -14.43
C VAL A 502 40.34 60.56 -13.67
N LYS A 503 41.29 59.77 -14.19
CA LYS A 503 41.79 58.44 -13.82
C LYS A 503 42.69 58.42 -12.57
N GLY A 504 42.77 57.26 -11.93
CA GLY A 504 43.93 56.77 -11.14
C GLY A 504 43.50 55.47 -10.42
N SER A 505 43.94 54.26 -10.78
CA SER A 505 45.26 53.58 -10.67
C SER A 505 45.72 53.28 -9.24
N GLY A 506 45.91 51.98 -8.95
CA GLY A 506 46.57 51.40 -7.76
C GLY A 506 45.57 50.87 -6.73
N GLY A 507 45.70 49.70 -6.12
CA GLY A 507 46.71 48.63 -6.12
C GLY A 507 46.36 47.67 -4.97
N VAL A 508 46.51 46.37 -5.22
CA VAL A 508 46.94 45.25 -4.34
C VAL A 508 46.59 45.30 -2.84
N GLU A 509 45.86 44.31 -2.34
CA GLU A 509 46.37 43.32 -1.35
C GLU A 509 45.39 42.16 -1.08
N THR A 510 46.00 41.04 -0.69
CA THR A 510 45.57 39.64 -0.70
C THR A 510 45.16 39.10 0.67
N SER A 511 44.32 38.05 0.70
CA SER A 511 44.45 36.83 1.55
C SER A 511 43.20 35.98 1.27
N GLU A 512 43.26 34.87 0.55
CA GLU A 512 43.80 33.52 0.87
C GLU A 512 43.26 32.89 2.16
N GLY A 513 42.50 31.81 1.95
CA GLY A 513 42.04 30.85 2.94
C GLY A 513 41.55 29.58 2.24
N LYS A 514 42.49 28.82 1.65
CA LYS A 514 42.29 27.45 1.15
C LYS A 514 42.62 26.47 2.29
N THR A 515 41.74 25.52 2.55
CA THR A 515 42.00 24.33 3.36
C THR A 515 42.16 23.12 2.45
N ASP A 516 43.35 22.51 2.50
CA ASP A 516 43.71 21.27 1.82
C ASP A 516 43.06 20.06 2.48
N ALA A 517 42.45 19.19 1.67
CA ALA A 517 42.07 17.83 2.06
C ALA A 517 43.06 16.83 1.44
N LYS A 518 43.65 16.04 2.33
CA LYS A 518 44.77 15.12 2.13
C LYS A 518 44.34 13.87 1.35
N GLU A 519 45.04 13.60 0.27
CA GLU A 519 44.93 12.44 -0.61
C GLU A 519 45.49 11.17 0.08
N ALA A 520 44.80 10.04 -0.06
CA ALA A 520 45.19 8.73 0.49
C ALA A 520 46.02 7.92 -0.53
N PRO A 521 47.01 7.11 -0.08
CA PRO A 521 47.94 6.44 -0.99
C PRO A 521 47.36 5.17 -1.63
N LYS A 522 47.76 4.97 -2.89
CA LYS A 522 47.48 3.84 -3.78
C LYS A 522 48.41 2.65 -3.46
N PRO A 523 47.96 1.38 -3.49
CA PRO A 523 48.83 0.23 -3.31
C PRO A 523 49.50 -0.23 -4.62
N GLU A 524 50.79 -0.57 -4.53
CA GLU A 524 51.58 -1.26 -5.57
C GLU A 524 51.34 -2.79 -5.54
N PRO A 525 51.50 -3.49 -6.69
CA PRO A 525 51.31 -4.94 -6.79
C PRO A 525 52.58 -5.73 -6.43
N SER A 526 52.42 -6.82 -5.66
CA SER A 526 53.51 -7.76 -5.40
C SER A 526 53.62 -8.82 -6.50
N GLU A 527 54.82 -8.95 -7.06
CA GLU A 527 55.23 -10.08 -7.90
C GLU A 527 55.39 -11.37 -7.08
N ALA A 528 55.07 -12.49 -7.71
CA ALA A 528 55.37 -13.85 -7.25
C ALA A 528 56.65 -14.37 -7.92
N PRO A 529 57.34 -15.37 -7.34
CA PRO A 529 58.25 -16.24 -8.09
C PRO A 529 57.51 -17.29 -8.93
#